data_AF-A0A645J5G7-F1
#
_entry.id   AF-A0A645J5G7-F1
#
_cell.length_a   1.000
_cell.length_b   1.000
_cell.length_c   1.000
_cell.angle_alpha   90.00
_cell.angle_beta   90.00
_cell.angle_gamma   90.00
#
_symmetry.space_group_name_H-M   'P 1'
#
loop_
_entity.id
_entity.type
_entity.pdbx_description
1 polymer ?
#
loop_
_entity_poly.entity_id
_entity_poly.type
_entity_poly.pdbx_seq_one_letter_code
_entity_poly.pdbx_strand_id
1 'polypeptide(L)'
;MNTIKKYCKPFYKALLFGLLVKTIGSVVELFIPYILSTILDNVVPQNDIMLVIIWGTVMIMCSLLAWGMNVYANRKASKVARDVTENIRHDLFDKTIH
;
A
#
# COMPACT_ATOMS: atom_id res chain seq x y z
N MET A 1 23.32 -14.63 17.49
CA MET A 1 22.07 -14.11 16.88
C MET A 1 22.32 -13.11 15.74
N ASN A 2 23.39 -13.26 14.94
CA ASN A 2 23.75 -12.29 13.87
C ASN A 2 23.40 -12.76 12.45
N THR A 3 23.00 -14.02 12.29
CA THR A 3 22.80 -14.66 10.98
C THR A 3 21.44 -14.31 10.34
N ILE A 4 20.39 -14.15 11.14
CA ILE A 4 19.03 -13.80 10.67
C ILE A 4 18.96 -12.39 10.07
N LYS A 5 19.72 -11.44 10.62
CA LYS A 5 19.81 -10.06 10.08
C LYS A 5 20.40 -10.01 8.67
N LYS A 6 21.26 -10.97 8.29
CA LYS A 6 21.86 -11.06 6.95
C LYS A 6 20.84 -11.52 5.91
N TYR A 7 19.90 -12.39 6.32
CA TYR A 7 18.77 -12.85 5.51
C TYR A 7 17.65 -11.81 5.34
N CYS A 8 17.40 -10.97 6.36
CA CYS A 8 16.46 -9.84 6.24
C CYS A 8 17.01 -8.62 5.48
N LYS A 9 18.32 -8.55 5.23
CA LYS A 9 18.98 -7.41 4.58
C LYS A 9 18.47 -7.10 3.16
N PRO A 10 18.25 -8.07 2.25
CA PRO A 10 17.64 -7.81 0.94
C PRO A 10 16.16 -7.39 1.05
N PHE A 11 15.48 -7.79 2.12
CA PHE A 11 14.07 -7.47 2.36
C PHE A 11 13.80 -6.07 2.84
N TYR A 12 14.77 -5.46 3.52
CA TYR A 12 14.59 -4.15 4.12
C TYR A 12 14.18 -3.09 3.08
N LYS A 13 14.71 -3.17 1.85
CA LYS A 13 14.35 -2.26 0.76
C LYS A 13 12.91 -2.46 0.28
N ALA A 14 12.48 -3.71 0.14
CA ALA A 14 11.11 -4.02 -0.27
C ALA A 14 10.08 -3.74 0.83
N LEU A 15 10.44 -3.99 2.09
CA LEU A 15 9.65 -3.66 3.26
C LEU A 15 9.50 -2.15 3.40
N LEU A 16 10.60 -1.40 3.30
CA LEU A 16 10.60 0.06 3.34
C LEU A 16 9.78 0.64 2.18
N PHE A 17 9.93 0.10 0.97
CA PHE A 17 9.12 0.52 -0.18
C PHE A 17 7.63 0.20 0.02
N GLY A 18 7.29 -1.00 0.46
CA GLY A 18 5.90 -1.38 0.76
C GLY A 18 5.30 -0.53 1.87
N LEU A 19 6.09 -0.18 2.89
CA LEU A 19 5.68 0.70 3.97
C LEU A 19 5.46 2.13 3.47
N LEU A 20 6.35 2.68 2.65
CA LEU A 20 6.19 4.00 2.04
C LEU A 20 4.94 4.08 1.16
N VAL A 21 4.73 3.08 0.27
CA VAL A 21 3.52 3.04 -0.57
C VAL A 21 2.26 2.92 0.29
N LYS A 22 2.30 2.12 1.37
CA LYS A 22 1.17 1.98 2.28
C LYS A 22 0.90 3.27 3.08
N THR A 23 1.94 3.97 3.53
CA THR A 23 1.80 5.27 4.19
C THR A 23 1.17 6.30 3.25
N ILE A 24 1.61 6.36 1.99
CA ILE A 24 1.01 7.23 0.97
C ILE A 24 -0.45 6.83 0.70
N GLY A 25 -0.73 5.53 0.57
CA GLY A 25 -2.08 5.01 0.40
C GLY A 25 -3.02 5.40 1.55
N SER A 26 -2.58 5.28 2.80
CA SER A 26 -3.37 5.69 3.97
C SER A 26 -3.57 7.21 4.06
N VAL A 27 -2.59 8.02 3.63
CA VAL A 27 -2.77 9.47 3.52
C VAL A 27 -3.83 9.80 2.47
N VAL A 28 -3.84 9.12 1.33
CA VAL A 28 -4.88 9.25 0.28
C VAL A 28 -6.25 8.81 0.80
N GLU A 29 -6.33 7.73 1.57
CA GLU A 29 -7.57 7.31 2.23
C GLU A 29 -8.11 8.38 3.20
N LEU A 30 -7.23 9.16 3.85
CA LEU A 30 -7.62 10.29 4.70
C LEU A 30 -8.16 11.48 3.91
N PHE A 31 -7.76 11.64 2.64
CA PHE A 31 -8.29 12.70 1.78
C PHE A 31 -9.72 12.43 1.32
N ILE A 32 -10.15 11.16 1.27
CA ILE A 32 -11.54 10.79 0.92
C ILE A 32 -12.58 11.44 1.85
N PRO A 33 -12.52 11.32 3.19
CA PRO A 33 -13.46 11.99 4.08
C PRO A 33 -13.32 13.52 4.07
N TYR A 34 -12.13 14.06 3.78
CA TYR A 34 -11.93 15.50 3.61
C TYR A 34 -12.66 16.05 2.37
N ILE A 35 -12.54 15.36 1.24
CA ILE A 35 -13.28 15.70 0.01
C ILE A 35 -14.79 15.57 0.27
N LEU A 36 -15.22 14.52 0.97
CA LEU A 36 -16.62 14.33 1.32
C LEU A 36 -17.17 15.49 2.17
N SER A 37 -16.43 15.94 3.20
CA SER A 37 -16.80 17.14 3.97
C SER A 37 -16.86 18.38 3.07
N THR A 38 -15.90 18.56 2.16
CA THR A 38 -15.90 19.71 1.24
C THR A 38 -17.14 19.71 0.35
N ILE A 39 -17.57 18.53 -0.14
CA ILE A 39 -18.82 18.38 -0.90
C ILE A 39 -20.02 18.78 -0.03
N LEU A 40 -20.11 18.28 1.20
CA LEU A 40 -21.23 18.55 2.10
C LEU A 40 -21.30 20.01 2.56
N ASP A 41 -20.16 20.61 2.92
CA ASP A 41 -20.09 21.92 3.56
C ASP A 41 -20.08 23.08 2.56
N ASN A 42 -19.46 22.89 1.38
CA ASN A 42 -19.29 23.98 0.40
C ASN A 42 -20.10 23.79 -0.89
N VAL A 43 -20.35 22.54 -1.30
CA VAL A 43 -20.98 22.25 -2.60
C VAL A 43 -22.49 22.06 -2.48
N VAL A 44 -22.96 21.31 -1.48
CA VAL A 44 -24.40 21.11 -1.23
C VAL A 44 -25.16 22.43 -0.99
N PRO A 45 -24.64 23.42 -0.24
CA PRO A 45 -25.34 24.71 -0.05
C PRO A 45 -25.53 25.49 -1.35
N GLN A 46 -24.66 25.29 -2.34
CA GLN A 46 -24.75 25.96 -3.65
C GLN A 46 -25.89 25.41 -4.52
N ASN A 47 -26.54 24.30 -4.12
CA ASN A 47 -27.60 23.61 -4.88
C ASN A 47 -27.18 23.20 -6.31
N ASP A 48 -25.88 23.14 -6.60
CA ASP A 48 -25.35 22.77 -7.90
C ASP A 48 -25.01 21.27 -7.94
N ILE A 49 -25.91 20.50 -8.55
CA ILE A 49 -25.80 19.05 -8.70
C ILE A 49 -24.60 18.66 -9.59
N MET A 50 -24.25 19.51 -10.57
CA MET A 50 -23.15 19.21 -11.50
C MET A 50 -21.81 19.20 -10.77
N LEU A 51 -21.63 20.14 -9.84
CA LEU A 51 -20.45 20.27 -9.00
C LEU A 51 -20.30 19.06 -8.06
N VAL A 52 -21.40 18.54 -7.49
CA VAL A 52 -21.41 17.30 -6.68
C VAL A 52 -20.98 16.09 -7.51
N ILE A 53 -21.48 15.95 -8.73
CA ILE A 53 -21.13 14.83 -9.63
C ILE A 53 -19.64 14.86 -9.99
N ILE A 54 -19.07 16.05 -10.27
CA ILE A 54 -17.65 16.21 -10.59
C ILE A 54 -16.78 15.76 -9.39
N TRP A 55 -17.05 16.29 -8.20
CA TRP A 55 -16.27 15.94 -7.01
C TRP A 55 -16.44 14.47 -6.59
N GLY A 56 -17.65 13.93 -6.72
CA GLY A 56 -17.91 12.50 -6.50
C GLY A 56 -17.15 11.61 -7.48
N THR A 57 -17.05 12.00 -8.75
CA THR A 57 -16.26 11.27 -9.76
C THR A 57 -14.77 11.31 -9.43
N VAL A 58 -14.25 12.48 -9.04
CA VAL A 58 -12.85 12.63 -8.59
C VAL A 58 -12.55 11.73 -7.38
N MET A 59 -13.47 11.64 -6.43
CA MET A 59 -13.35 10.77 -5.25
C MET A 59 -13.28 9.27 -5.64
N ILE A 60 -14.08 8.83 -6.62
CA ILE A 60 -14.05 7.46 -7.14
C ILE A 60 -12.70 7.17 -7.83
N MET A 61 -12.19 8.10 -8.63
CA MET A 61 -10.88 7.93 -9.28
C MET A 61 -9.75 7.83 -8.24
N CYS A 62 -9.80 8.66 -7.20
CA CYS A 62 -8.85 8.57 -6.08
C CYS A 62 -8.93 7.24 -5.33
N SER A 63 -10.12 6.71 -5.08
CA SER A 63 -10.27 5.43 -4.36
C SER A 63 -9.74 4.25 -5.18
N LEU A 64 -9.95 4.24 -6.50
CA LEU A 64 -9.38 3.23 -7.40
C LEU A 64 -7.85 3.26 -7.41
N LEU A 65 -7.26 4.46 -7.44
CA LEU A 65 -5.80 4.63 -7.36
C LEU A 65 -5.25 4.18 -6.01
N ALA A 66 -5.89 4.55 -4.90
CA ALA A 66 -5.51 4.13 -3.56
C ALA A 66 -5.59 2.60 -3.39
N TRP A 67 -6.67 1.98 -3.90
CA TRP A 67 -6.82 0.53 -3.92
C TRP A 67 -5.70 -0.14 -4.73
N GLY A 68 -5.40 0.37 -5.93
CA GLY A 68 -4.31 -0.14 -6.76
C GLY A 68 -2.95 -0.06 -6.08
N MET A 69 -2.63 1.08 -5.45
CA MET A 69 -1.39 1.25 -4.68
C MET A 69 -1.30 0.28 -3.50
N ASN A 70 -2.37 0.13 -2.72
CA ASN A 70 -2.43 -0.80 -1.59
C ASN A 70 -2.25 -2.26 -2.02
N VAL A 71 -2.91 -2.68 -3.10
CA VAL A 71 -2.79 -4.04 -3.64
C VAL A 71 -1.37 -4.29 -4.19
N TYR A 72 -0.80 -3.33 -4.91
CA TYR A 72 0.53 -3.47 -5.48
C TYR A 72 1.62 -3.56 -4.39
N ALA A 73 1.50 -2.74 -3.33
CA ALA A 73 2.38 -2.80 -2.17
C ALA A 73 2.33 -4.19 -1.50
N ASN A 74 1.13 -4.70 -1.24
CA ASN A 74 0.95 -6.02 -0.63
C ASN A 74 1.50 -7.14 -1.51
N ARG A 75 1.31 -7.07 -2.84
CA ARG A 75 1.81 -8.10 -3.77
C ARG A 75 3.33 -8.13 -3.85
N LYS A 76 4.00 -6.96 -3.81
CA LYS A 76 5.46 -6.87 -3.76
C LYS A 76 6.00 -7.41 -2.44
N ALA A 77 5.33 -7.13 -1.32
CA ALA A 77 5.70 -7.68 -0.02
C ALA A 77 5.60 -9.21 0.00
N SER A 78 4.53 -9.81 -0.54
CA SER A 78 4.36 -11.27 -0.60
C SER A 78 5.35 -11.96 -1.53
N LYS A 79 5.66 -11.35 -2.69
CA LYS A 79 6.68 -11.92 -3.60
C LYS A 79 8.04 -11.96 -2.91
N VAL A 80 8.40 -10.86 -2.27
CA VAL A 80 9.67 -10.77 -1.56
C VAL A 80 9.65 -11.80 -0.43
N ALA A 81 8.60 -11.85 0.42
CA ALA A 81 8.38 -12.85 1.49
C ALA A 81 8.73 -14.29 1.06
N ARG A 82 8.16 -14.70 -0.08
CA ARG A 82 8.37 -16.02 -0.66
C ARG A 82 9.84 -16.29 -1.02
N ASP A 83 10.51 -15.34 -1.69
CA ASP A 83 11.89 -15.52 -2.15
C ASP A 83 12.89 -15.69 -0.99
N VAL A 84 12.69 -15.05 0.18
CA VAL A 84 13.55 -15.32 1.35
C VAL A 84 13.22 -16.64 2.01
N THR A 85 11.94 -17.01 2.12
CA THR A 85 11.59 -18.32 2.69
C THR A 85 12.18 -19.47 1.86
N GLU A 86 12.18 -19.32 0.53
CA GLU A 86 12.79 -20.30 -0.37
C GLU A 86 14.30 -20.41 -0.18
N ASN A 87 15.01 -19.27 -0.12
CA ASN A 87 16.46 -19.24 0.12
C ASN A 87 16.85 -19.78 1.50
N ILE A 88 16.11 -19.42 2.55
CA ILE A 88 16.35 -19.94 3.92
C ILE A 88 16.14 -21.46 3.95
N ARG A 89 15.10 -21.96 3.30
CA ARG A 89 14.81 -23.41 3.26
C ARG A 89 15.93 -24.17 2.56
N HIS A 90 16.43 -23.65 1.45
CA HIS A 90 17.50 -24.30 0.69
C HIS A 90 18.81 -24.34 1.49
N ASP A 91 19.17 -23.24 2.15
CA ASP A 91 20.41 -23.13 2.94
C ASP A 91 20.35 -23.97 4.23
N LEU A 92 19.16 -24.13 4.85
CA LEU A 92 18.97 -25.05 5.97
C LEU A 92 19.09 -26.51 5.55
N PHE A 93 18.56 -26.88 4.38
CA PHE A 93 18.58 -28.25 3.90
C PHE A 93 20.01 -28.70 3.58
N ASP A 94 20.78 -27.86 2.88
CA ASP A 94 22.19 -28.12 2.60
C ASP A 94 23.02 -28.32 3.88
N LYS A 95 22.70 -27.54 4.93
CA LYS A 95 23.42 -27.58 6.20
C LYS A 95 23.01 -28.71 7.15
N THR A 96 21.90 -29.40 6.85
CA THR A 96 21.42 -30.53 7.66
C THR A 96 21.79 -31.88 7.02
N ILE A 97 22.02 -31.89 5.71
CA ILE A 97 22.38 -33.10 4.95
C ILE A 97 23.92 -33.31 4.88
N HIS A 98 24.72 -32.26 5.08
CA HIS A 98 26.17 -32.34 5.32
C HIS A 98 26.53 -32.08 6.78
#